data_AF-A0A954ME68-F1
#
_entry.id   AF-A0A954ME68-F1
#
_cell.length_a   1.000
_cell.length_b   1.000
_cell.length_c   1.000
_cell.angle_alpha   90.00
_cell.angle_beta   90.00
_cell.angle_gamma   90.00
#
_symmetry.space_group_name_H-M   'P 1'
#
loop_
_entity.id
_entity.type
_entity.pdbx_description
1 polymer ?
#
loop_
_entity_poly.entity_id
_entity_poly.type
_entity_poly.pdbx_seq_one_letter_code
_entity_poly.pdbx_strand_id
1 'polypeptide(L)'
;DSSVGKRTHHVHVFAQGSEQITRHLAFRDFMNAHPDWAARYSDLKRDLVAQFPDSIERYMDGKDAFIKAIDRLADTWSRKL
;
A
#
# COMPACT_ATOMS: atom_id res chain seq x y z
N ASP A 1 -5.25 -15.09 14.60
CA ASP A 1 -4.11 -15.95 14.95
C ASP A 1 -3.18 -15.14 15.83
N SER A 2 -3.15 -15.47 17.13
CA SER A 2 -2.47 -14.69 18.18
C SER A 2 -1.33 -15.49 18.83
N SER A 3 -0.62 -16.29 18.05
CA SER A 3 0.62 -16.93 18.47
C SER A 3 1.51 -17.25 17.27
N VAL A 4 2.65 -16.55 17.15
CA VAL A 4 3.95 -16.97 16.56
C VAL A 4 4.67 -15.73 15.98
N GLY A 5 5.63 -15.18 16.74
CA GLY A 5 6.66 -14.25 16.26
C GLY A 5 6.21 -12.85 15.81
N LYS A 6 7.09 -11.85 15.96
CA LYS A 6 6.88 -10.53 15.35
C LYS A 6 7.29 -10.60 13.88
N ARG A 7 6.34 -10.51 12.95
CA ARG A 7 6.65 -10.39 11.51
C ARG A 7 7.42 -9.09 11.26
N THR A 8 8.68 -9.21 10.81
CA THR A 8 9.55 -8.07 10.51
C THR A 8 9.77 -7.84 9.01
N HIS A 9 9.61 -8.89 8.18
CA HIS A 9 9.87 -8.83 6.75
C HIS A 9 8.69 -9.41 5.96
N HIS A 10 8.49 -8.88 4.76
CA HIS A 10 7.58 -9.42 3.75
C HIS A 10 8.27 -9.28 2.39
N VAL A 11 8.47 -10.40 1.70
CA VAL A 11 9.20 -10.43 0.42
C VAL A 11 8.20 -10.68 -0.70
N HIS A 12 8.14 -9.75 -1.65
CA HIS A 12 7.40 -9.90 -2.89
C HIS A 12 8.34 -10.40 -3.99
N VAL A 13 8.02 -11.54 -4.61
CA VAL A 13 8.82 -12.15 -5.69
C VAL A 13 7.95 -12.28 -6.93
N PHE A 14 8.43 -11.77 -8.06
CA PHE A 14 7.72 -11.79 -9.34
C PHE A 14 8.66 -12.20 -10.47
N ALA A 15 8.11 -12.84 -11.51
CA ALA A 15 8.85 -13.10 -12.74
C ALA A 15 9.18 -11.79 -13.48
N GLN A 16 10.29 -11.78 -14.22
CA GLN A 16 10.66 -10.65 -15.07
C GLN A 16 9.53 -10.32 -16.04
N GLY A 17 9.23 -9.03 -16.20
CA GLY A 17 8.15 -8.55 -17.06
C GLY A 17 6.75 -8.59 -16.43
N SER A 18 6.60 -9.09 -15.19
CA SER A 18 5.32 -9.04 -14.49
C SER A 18 4.87 -7.59 -14.25
N GLU A 19 3.62 -7.28 -14.58
CA GLU A 19 2.99 -5.98 -14.31
C GLU A 19 2.98 -5.64 -12.81
N GLN A 20 3.07 -6.65 -11.93
CA GLN A 20 3.19 -6.42 -10.50
C GLN A 20 4.46 -5.63 -10.15
N ILE A 21 5.56 -5.84 -10.88
CA ILE A 21 6.81 -5.08 -10.65
C ILE A 21 6.54 -3.58 -10.91
N THR A 22 5.98 -3.26 -12.08
CA THR A 22 5.66 -1.88 -12.47
C THR A 22 4.67 -1.25 -11.49
N ARG A 23 3.61 -1.97 -11.10
CA ARG A 23 2.62 -1.49 -10.14
C ARG A 23 3.25 -1.10 -8.80
N HIS A 24 4.09 -1.96 -8.22
CA HIS A 24 4.71 -1.68 -6.92
C HIS A 24 5.69 -0.50 -6.99
N LEU A 25 6.48 -0.40 -8.06
CA LEU A 25 7.41 0.72 -8.26
C LEU A 25 6.66 2.03 -8.50
N ALA A 26 5.63 2.04 -9.34
CA ALA A 26 4.82 3.22 -9.62
C ALA A 26 4.12 3.74 -8.36
N PHE A 27 3.54 2.85 -7.54
CA PHE A 27 2.95 3.23 -6.24
C PHE A 27 3.99 3.93 -5.34
N ARG A 28 5.19 3.34 -5.20
CA ARG A 28 6.27 3.91 -4.38
C ARG A 28 6.66 5.30 -4.87
N ASP A 29 6.93 5.42 -6.17
CA ASP A 29 7.45 6.65 -6.76
C ASP A 29 6.41 7.77 -6.72
N PHE A 30 5.15 7.45 -6.98
CA PHE A 30 4.04 8.39 -6.83
C PHE A 30 3.93 8.91 -5.39
N MET A 31 3.97 8.02 -4.40
CA MET A 31 3.84 8.41 -2.99
C MET A 31 5.03 9.24 -2.50
N ASN A 32 6.24 8.99 -3.01
CA ASN A 32 7.41 9.81 -2.72
C ASN A 32 7.32 11.21 -3.34
N ALA A 33 6.77 11.32 -4.55
CA ALA A 33 6.60 12.60 -5.25
C ALA A 33 5.43 13.45 -4.71
N HIS A 34 4.46 12.82 -4.03
CA HIS A 34 3.25 13.50 -3.53
C HIS A 34 3.07 13.32 -2.02
N PRO A 35 3.77 14.13 -1.20
CA PRO A 35 3.77 13.99 0.26
C PRO A 35 2.37 14.08 0.88
N ASP A 36 1.44 14.85 0.29
CA ASP A 36 0.06 14.97 0.78
C ASP A 36 -0.71 13.64 0.69
N TRP A 37 -0.51 12.87 -0.39
CA TRP A 37 -1.11 11.54 -0.53
C TRP A 37 -0.48 10.55 0.45
N ALA A 38 0.84 10.65 0.67
CA ALA A 38 1.55 9.89 1.70
C ALA A 38 1.02 10.18 3.11
N ALA A 39 0.77 11.45 3.44
CA ALA A 39 0.20 11.85 4.72
C ALA A 39 -1.19 11.24 4.92
N ARG A 40 -2.09 11.38 3.93
CA ARG A 40 -3.43 10.77 3.97
C ARG A 40 -3.41 9.26 4.16
N TYR A 41 -2.49 8.57 3.49
CA TYR A 41 -2.34 7.12 3.69
C TYR A 41 -1.82 6.77 5.08
N SER A 42 -0.95 7.61 5.64
CA SER A 42 -0.43 7.47 7.00
C SER A 42 -1.55 7.62 8.04
N ASP A 43 -2.40 8.63 7.88
CA ASP A 43 -3.57 8.87 8.74
C ASP A 43 -4.55 7.71 8.66
N LEU A 44 -4.93 7.29 7.45
CA LEU A 44 -5.81 6.14 7.24
C LEU A 44 -5.32 4.88 7.96
N LYS A 45 -4.01 4.58 7.88
CA LYS A 45 -3.45 3.42 8.58
C LYS A 45 -3.55 3.55 10.10
N ARG A 46 -3.33 4.74 10.66
CA ARG A 46 -3.47 4.99 12.10
C ARG A 46 -4.91 4.77 12.55
N ASP A 47 -5.86 5.33 11.81
CA ASP A 47 -7.28 5.22 12.12
C ASP A 47 -7.75 3.76 12.07
N LEU A 48 -7.33 3.00 11.04
CA LEU A 48 -7.68 1.58 10.92
C LEU A 48 -7.09 0.72 12.03
N VAL A 49 -5.86 1.01 12.47
CA VAL A 49 -5.25 0.30 13.61
C VAL A 49 -6.00 0.62 14.91
N ALA A 50 -6.42 1.88 15.10
CA ALA A 50 -7.21 2.28 16.26
C ALA A 50 -8.62 1.65 16.23
N GLN A 51 -9.24 1.53 15.05
CA GLN A 51 -10.58 0.97 14.89
C GLN A 51 -10.60 -0.57 14.95
N PHE A 52 -9.54 -1.23 14.48
CA PHE A 52 -9.46 -2.69 14.35
C PHE A 52 -8.17 -3.25 14.96
N PRO A 53 -7.92 -3.06 16.28
CA PRO A 53 -6.64 -3.42 16.90
C PRO A 53 -6.30 -4.92 16.79
N ASP A 54 -7.31 -5.78 16.79
CA ASP A 54 -7.15 -7.25 16.79
C ASP A 54 -7.48 -7.89 15.43
N SER A 55 -7.75 -7.11 14.39
CA SER A 55 -8.16 -7.63 13.07
C SER A 55 -7.29 -7.09 11.94
N ILE A 56 -6.28 -7.89 11.59
CA ILE A 56 -5.43 -7.61 10.42
C ILE A 56 -6.25 -7.61 9.11
N GLU A 57 -7.26 -8.46 9.01
CA GLU A 57 -8.15 -8.55 7.83
C GLU A 57 -8.89 -7.23 7.62
N ARG A 58 -9.55 -6.70 8.65
CA ARG A 58 -10.25 -5.40 8.56
C ARG A 58 -9.31 -4.24 8.28
N TYR A 59 -8.09 -4.28 8.82
CA TYR A 59 -7.05 -3.31 8.48
C TYR A 59 -6.62 -3.40 7.00
N MET A 60 -6.50 -4.60 6.45
CA MET A 60 -6.16 -4.81 5.04
C MET A 60 -7.30 -4.36 4.12
N ASP A 61 -8.53 -4.72 4.44
CA ASP A 61 -9.72 -4.33 3.68
C ASP A 61 -9.93 -2.82 3.71
N GLY A 62 -9.78 -2.20 4.88
CA GLY A 62 -10.03 -0.77 5.08
C GLY A 62 -9.12 0.14 4.25
N LYS A 63 -7.93 -0.34 3.85
CA LYS A 63 -7.00 0.41 3.00
C LYS A 63 -7.03 0.00 1.52
N ASP A 64 -7.74 -1.06 1.16
CA ASP A 64 -7.72 -1.62 -0.20
C ASP A 64 -8.21 -0.60 -1.24
N ALA A 65 -9.35 0.04 -1.00
CA ALA A 65 -9.91 1.03 -1.91
C ALA A 65 -8.96 2.23 -2.11
N PHE A 66 -8.28 2.67 -1.05
CA PHE A 66 -7.30 3.74 -1.12
C PHE A 66 -6.10 3.31 -1.96
N ILE A 67 -5.53 2.13 -1.71
CA ILE A 67 -4.39 1.60 -2.49
C ILE A 67 -4.76 1.51 -3.98
N LYS A 68 -5.93 0.97 -4.31
CA LYS A 68 -6.41 0.88 -5.71
C LYS A 68 -6.63 2.25 -6.36
N ALA A 69 -6.97 3.28 -5.59
CA ALA A 69 -7.05 4.65 -6.10
C ALA A 69 -5.65 5.20 -6.42
N ILE A 70 -4.68 4.99 -5.52
CA ILE A 70 -3.29 5.38 -5.76
C ILE A 70 -2.69 4.63 -6.94
N ASP A 71 -2.94 3.32 -7.08
CA ASP A 71 -2.45 2.54 -8.23
C ASP A 71 -2.88 3.16 -9.57
N ARG A 72 -4.14 3.61 -9.67
CA ARG A 72 -4.68 4.28 -10.88
C ARG A 72 -4.06 5.66 -11.12
N LEU A 73 -3.89 6.45 -10.04
CA LEU A 73 -3.24 7.76 -10.13
C LEU A 73 -1.77 7.63 -10.51
N ALA A 74 -1.07 6.65 -9.93
CA ALA A 74 0.33 6.36 -10.19
C ALA A 74 0.55 5.89 -11.62
N ASP A 75 -0.30 5.01 -12.16
CA ASP A 75 -0.24 4.60 -13.58
C ASP A 75 -0.47 5.79 -14.51
N THR A 76 -1.41 6.68 -14.18
CA THR A 76 -1.65 7.89 -14.99
C THR A 76 -0.49 8.87 -14.91
N TRP A 77 0.10 9.04 -13.73
CA TRP A 77 1.22 9.95 -13.48
C TRP A 77 2.51 9.48 -14.14
N SER A 78 2.81 8.18 -14.05
CA SER A 78 4.02 7.61 -14.65
C SER A 78 4.04 7.69 -16.18
N ARG A 79 2.88 7.65 -16.83
CA ARG A 79 2.74 7.83 -18.29
C ARG A 79 2.95 9.27 -18.78
N LYS A 80 2.95 10.25 -17.88
CA LYS A 80 3.14 11.68 -18.18
C LYS A 80 4.56 12.18 -17.94
N LEU A 81 5.40 11.35 -17.32
CA LEU A 81 6.84 11.56 -17.20
C LEU A 81 7.55 11.05 -18.45
#